data_AF-A0A410PUA3-F1
#
_entry.id   AF-A0A410PUA3-F1
#
_cell.length_a   1.000
_cell.length_b   1.000
_cell.length_c   1.000
_cell.angle_alpha   90.00
_cell.angle_beta   90.00
_cell.angle_gamma   90.00
#
_symmetry.space_group_name_H-M   'P 1'
#
loop_
_entity.id
_entity.type
_entity.pdbx_description
1 polymer ?
#
loop_
_entity_poly.entity_id
_entity_poly.type
_entity_poly.pdbx_seq_one_letter_code
_entity_poly.pdbx_strand_id
1 'polypeptide(L)'
;MLNDKEFLNLKKNYEDVEIPEDLEQIVQQTIDRAETELLQEKTEREKKQRGRKMKRRVGSAAAAVVIIVGSFGLGVNTSKAFADTVSDIPVLSSLAKVFTIEQVHEETDYYVADMKIPGIEGLKDKKLQQQINELVHKQVTTAVNETKKSTEADKKAYLATGGKEEDYMHPEISVDYDVKCLNDKILSFSVYKTQTMASAYFDMFYYNYDLTTGKPITLKGLLGKDYKEIANKQIKEQIAEREKEPGSMYWDTCEGMEDEAFKTIADDQQFYVNKAGNPVIVFNKYEIAPGYMGIQEFEIQK
;
A
#
# COMPACT_ATOMS: atom_id res chain seq x y z
N MET A 1 21.52 46.52 18.97
CA MET A 1 20.70 46.71 17.75
C MET A 1 21.56 47.50 16.79
N LEU A 2 21.87 46.94 15.61
CA LEU A 2 22.61 47.67 14.57
C LEU A 2 21.77 48.90 14.17
N ASN A 3 22.39 50.07 14.05
CA ASN A 3 21.63 51.26 13.63
C ASN A 3 21.39 51.22 12.12
N ASP A 4 20.37 51.93 11.63
CA ASP A 4 19.94 51.89 10.22
C ASP A 4 21.06 52.19 9.22
N LYS A 5 22.07 53.00 9.58
CA LYS A 5 23.25 53.24 8.72
C LYS A 5 24.15 52.01 8.60
N GLU A 6 24.29 51.20 9.64
CA GLU A 6 25.09 49.98 9.60
C GLU A 6 24.41 48.89 8.76
N PHE A 7 23.08 48.81 8.82
CA PHE A 7 22.30 47.87 7.99
C PHE A 7 22.35 48.26 6.49
N LEU A 8 22.25 49.55 6.18
CA LEU A 8 22.42 50.07 4.81
C LEU A 8 23.83 49.81 4.26
N ASN A 9 24.87 49.90 5.11
CA ASN A 9 26.25 49.63 4.69
C ASN A 9 26.50 48.13 4.45
N LEU A 10 25.92 47.26 5.28
CA LEU A 10 25.98 45.80 5.09
C LEU A 10 25.26 45.35 3.83
N LYS A 11 24.09 45.93 3.55
CA LYS A 11 23.36 45.65 2.31
C LYS A 11 24.14 46.11 1.08
N LYS A 12 24.74 47.30 1.15
CA LYS A 12 25.59 47.83 0.06
C LYS A 12 26.82 46.93 -0.18
N ASN A 13 27.50 46.49 0.88
CA ASN A 13 28.65 45.57 0.77
C ASN A 13 28.27 44.16 0.27
N TYR A 14 27.02 43.73 0.45
CA TYR A 14 26.54 42.43 -0.04
C TYR A 14 26.08 42.50 -1.50
N GLU A 15 25.56 43.65 -1.94
CA GLU A 15 25.13 43.90 -3.33
C GLU A 15 26.31 44.29 -4.25
N ASP A 16 27.43 44.80 -3.71
CA ASP A 16 28.67 45.14 -4.43
C ASP A 16 29.71 43.99 -4.47
N VAL A 17 29.33 42.75 -4.17
CA VAL A 17 30.24 41.60 -4.35
C VAL A 17 30.42 41.34 -5.84
N GLU A 18 31.53 41.82 -6.39
CA GLU A 18 31.91 41.60 -7.78
C GLU A 18 31.99 40.09 -8.06
N ILE A 19 31.20 39.65 -9.04
CA ILE A 19 31.22 38.26 -9.51
C ILE A 19 32.60 38.02 -10.15
N PRO A 20 33.39 37.03 -9.68
CA PRO A 20 34.70 36.76 -10.27
C PRO A 20 34.57 36.46 -11.76
N GLU A 21 35.41 37.08 -12.60
CA GLU A 21 35.36 36.90 -14.07
C GLU A 21 35.50 35.43 -14.48
N ASP A 22 36.21 34.63 -13.68
CA ASP A 22 36.46 33.21 -13.96
C ASP A 22 35.32 32.28 -13.49
N LEU A 23 34.26 32.82 -12.87
CA LEU A 23 33.19 32.01 -12.28
C LEU A 23 32.45 31.18 -13.34
N GLU A 24 32.18 31.77 -14.50
CA GLU A 24 31.50 31.09 -15.60
C GLU A 24 32.36 29.94 -16.16
N GLN A 25 33.67 30.15 -16.24
CA GLN A 25 34.62 29.12 -16.66
C GLN A 25 34.70 27.96 -15.64
N ILE A 26 34.71 28.27 -14.33
CA ILE A 26 34.73 27.26 -13.26
C ILE A 26 33.43 26.44 -13.26
N VAL A 27 32.27 27.09 -13.45
CA VAL A 27 30.97 26.42 -13.53
C VAL A 27 30.94 25.49 -14.74
N GLN A 28 31.36 25.96 -15.92
CA GLN A 28 31.37 25.15 -17.13
C GLN A 28 32.33 23.95 -17.01
N GLN A 29 33.55 24.16 -16.49
CA GLN A 29 34.51 23.08 -16.27
C GLN A 29 33.99 22.03 -15.26
N THR A 30 33.22 22.46 -14.26
CA THR A 30 32.62 21.56 -13.27
C THR A 30 31.49 20.72 -13.89
N ILE A 31 30.67 21.32 -14.75
CA ILE A 31 29.61 20.63 -15.48
C ILE A 31 30.21 19.62 -16.47
N ASP A 32 31.19 20.04 -17.27
CA ASP A 32 31.83 19.19 -18.28
C ASP A 32 32.55 17.98 -17.63
N ARG A 33 33.19 18.20 -16.48
CA ARG A 33 33.82 17.14 -15.70
C ARG A 33 32.78 16.16 -15.14
N ALA A 34 31.67 16.66 -14.59
CA ALA A 34 30.58 15.83 -14.09
C ALA A 34 29.93 15.00 -15.22
N GLU A 35 29.72 15.59 -16.40
CA GLU A 35 29.21 14.87 -17.57
C GLU A 35 30.18 13.78 -18.05
N THR A 36 31.49 14.08 -18.07
CA THR A 36 32.53 13.13 -18.45
C THR A 36 32.62 11.96 -17.47
N GLU A 37 32.55 12.24 -16.16
CA GLU A 37 32.53 11.21 -15.10
C GLU A 37 31.26 10.34 -15.20
N LEU A 38 30.09 10.94 -15.47
CA LEU A 38 28.83 10.22 -15.70
C LEU A 38 28.86 9.34 -16.96
N LEU A 39 29.50 9.79 -18.04
CA LEU A 39 29.68 9.03 -19.27
C LEU A 39 30.66 7.87 -19.09
N GLN A 40 31.74 8.08 -18.35
CA GLN A 40 32.68 7.01 -17.99
C GLN A 40 32.02 5.98 -17.08
N GLU A 41 31.22 6.42 -16.09
CA GLU A 41 30.48 5.52 -15.20
C GLU A 41 29.40 4.72 -15.96
N LYS A 42 28.69 5.33 -16.92
CA LYS A 42 27.79 4.61 -17.84
C LYS A 42 28.54 3.58 -18.68
N THR A 43 29.69 3.94 -19.24
CA THR A 43 30.50 3.06 -20.09
C THR A 43 31.09 1.87 -19.30
N GLU A 44 31.50 2.09 -18.05
CA GLU A 44 31.95 1.02 -17.15
C GLU A 44 30.79 0.13 -16.68
N ARG A 45 29.62 0.71 -16.36
CA ARG A 45 28.39 -0.04 -16.05
C ARG A 45 27.95 -0.89 -17.24
N GLU A 46 28.05 -0.39 -18.47
CA GLU A 46 27.74 -1.14 -19.70
C GLU A 46 28.73 -2.28 -19.98
N LYS A 47 30.04 -2.08 -19.74
CA LYS A 47 31.07 -3.13 -19.87
C LYS A 47 30.90 -4.22 -18.79
N LYS A 48 30.62 -3.87 -17.54
CA LYS A 48 30.29 -4.83 -16.46
C LYS A 48 28.96 -5.55 -16.71
N GLN A 49 27.98 -4.89 -17.33
CA GLN A 49 26.72 -5.53 -17.73
C GLN A 49 26.89 -6.48 -18.93
N ARG A 50 27.70 -6.15 -19.94
CA ARG A 50 28.00 -7.06 -21.07
C ARG A 50 28.74 -8.33 -20.66
N GLY A 51 29.65 -8.25 -19.69
CA GLY A 51 30.35 -9.42 -19.13
C GLY A 51 29.48 -10.36 -18.28
N ARG A 52 28.41 -9.84 -17.65
CA ARG A 52 27.44 -10.64 -16.85
C ARG A 52 26.25 -11.15 -17.68
N LYS A 53 25.92 -10.50 -18.81
CA LYS A 53 24.80 -10.87 -19.72
C LYS A 53 25.00 -12.18 -20.50
N MET A 54 26.17 -12.81 -20.46
CA MET A 54 26.37 -14.16 -21.04
C MET A 54 26.04 -15.30 -20.05
N LYS A 55 25.91 -15.03 -18.74
CA LYS A 55 25.69 -16.08 -17.72
C LYS A 55 24.35 -16.00 -16.98
N ARG A 56 23.47 -15.06 -17.32
CA ARG A 56 22.13 -14.90 -16.68
C ARG A 56 21.08 -14.45 -17.71
N ARG A 57 20.79 -15.31 -18.67
CA ARG A 57 19.61 -15.16 -19.55
C ARG A 57 18.52 -16.15 -19.15
N VAL A 58 17.90 -15.93 -17.99
CA VAL A 58 16.46 -16.09 -17.70
C VAL A 58 16.18 -15.17 -16.50
N GLY A 59 15.19 -14.28 -16.57
CA GLY A 59 14.80 -13.42 -15.46
C GLY A 59 14.79 -11.92 -15.79
N SER A 60 13.73 -11.48 -16.47
CA SER A 60 13.23 -10.09 -16.58
C SER A 60 11.84 -10.23 -17.21
N ALA A 61 10.73 -9.61 -16.78
CA ALA A 61 10.57 -8.33 -16.12
C ALA A 61 9.16 -8.22 -15.50
N ALA A 62 9.06 -7.68 -14.28
CA ALA A 62 7.91 -6.92 -13.78
C ALA A 62 8.35 -6.11 -12.55
N ALA A 63 8.88 -4.90 -12.77
CA ALA A 63 9.17 -3.95 -11.70
C ALA A 63 8.86 -2.54 -12.21
N ALA A 64 7.62 -2.11 -12.00
CA ALA A 64 7.21 -0.70 -11.92
C ALA A 64 5.79 -0.65 -11.34
N VAL A 65 5.68 -0.54 -10.01
CA VAL A 65 4.88 0.44 -9.23
C VAL A 65 5.20 0.17 -7.75
N VAL A 66 6.22 0.86 -7.23
CA VAL A 66 6.50 1.01 -5.79
C VAL A 66 6.33 2.48 -5.47
N ILE A 67 5.07 2.93 -5.38
CA ILE A 67 4.59 4.18 -4.77
C ILE A 67 3.10 3.86 -4.55
N ILE A 68 2.55 3.47 -3.39
CA ILE A 68 2.32 4.22 -2.15
C ILE A 68 2.06 3.18 -1.01
N VAL A 69 3.09 2.72 -0.30
CA VAL A 69 3.01 2.30 1.14
C VAL A 69 4.34 2.63 1.83
N GLY A 70 5.06 3.60 1.28
CA GLY A 70 6.37 4.05 1.74
C GLY A 70 6.27 5.42 2.39
N SER A 71 5.70 5.51 3.58
CA SER A 71 5.96 6.61 4.51
C SER A 71 5.88 6.03 5.92
N PHE A 72 7.07 5.86 6.53
CA PHE A 72 7.34 5.29 7.86
C PHE A 72 7.33 3.75 7.96
N GLY A 73 8.44 3.15 7.55
CA GLY A 73 8.77 1.77 7.89
C GLY A 73 10.27 1.49 7.91
N LEU A 74 11.09 2.51 8.19
CA LEU A 74 12.50 2.28 8.52
C LEU A 74 12.55 1.71 9.95
N GLY A 75 12.67 0.38 10.01
CA GLY A 75 13.24 -0.35 11.13
C GLY A 75 12.49 -0.25 12.45
N VAL A 76 11.65 -1.24 12.74
CA VAL A 76 11.69 -1.83 14.07
C VAL A 76 11.27 -3.29 14.03
N ASN A 77 12.25 -4.16 14.30
CA ASN A 77 12.01 -5.50 14.79
C ASN A 77 11.36 -5.38 16.18
N THR A 78 10.04 -5.19 16.22
CA THR A 78 9.30 -5.03 17.47
C THR A 78 7.89 -5.61 17.39
N SER A 79 7.77 -6.94 17.43
CA SER A 79 6.49 -7.57 17.75
C SER A 79 6.24 -7.62 19.27
N LYS A 80 7.30 -7.64 20.09
CA LYS A 80 7.19 -7.76 21.56
C LYS A 80 7.76 -6.58 22.34
N ALA A 81 8.96 -6.10 21.99
CA ALA A 81 9.60 -5.01 22.73
C ALA A 81 8.87 -3.66 22.61
N PHE A 82 8.16 -3.39 21.50
CA PHE A 82 7.32 -2.18 21.37
C PHE A 82 5.97 -2.34 22.07
N ALA A 83 5.37 -3.52 22.02
CA ALA A 83 4.14 -3.81 22.77
C ALA A 83 4.39 -3.65 24.28
N ASP A 84 5.51 -4.16 24.80
CA ASP A 84 5.88 -4.05 26.22
C ASP A 84 6.18 -2.58 26.60
N THR A 85 6.94 -1.84 25.79
CA THR A 85 7.31 -0.44 26.11
C THR A 85 6.16 0.56 25.96
N VAL A 86 5.19 0.32 25.06
CA VAL A 86 4.00 1.17 24.92
C VAL A 86 2.92 0.81 25.95
N SER A 87 3.00 -0.36 26.59
CA SER A 87 2.11 -0.76 27.70
C SER A 87 2.48 -0.11 29.03
N ASP A 88 3.75 0.26 29.22
CA ASP A 88 4.29 0.87 30.44
C ASP A 88 4.03 2.38 30.59
N ILE A 89 3.39 3.03 29.60
CA ILE A 89 2.96 4.43 29.71
C ILE A 89 1.52 4.45 30.28
N PRO A 90 1.29 4.96 31.51
CA PRO A 90 -0.02 4.86 32.20
C PRO A 90 -1.21 5.46 31.46
N VAL A 91 -0.96 6.37 30.50
CA VAL A 91 -1.99 7.03 29.68
C VAL A 91 -2.30 6.23 28.40
N LEU A 92 -1.37 5.38 27.93
CA LEU A 92 -1.52 4.54 26.72
C LEU A 92 -1.94 3.10 27.01
N SER A 93 -2.03 2.71 28.28
CA SER A 93 -2.46 1.36 28.68
C SER A 93 -3.99 1.15 28.61
N SER A 94 -4.77 2.21 28.47
CA SER A 94 -6.24 2.17 28.48
C SER A 94 -6.91 2.19 27.10
N LEU A 95 -6.13 2.40 26.02
CA LEU A 95 -6.64 2.49 24.66
C LEU A 95 -6.54 1.13 23.96
N ALA A 96 -7.59 0.79 23.21
CA ALA A 96 -7.57 -0.36 22.32
C ALA A 96 -6.45 -0.21 21.28
N LYS A 97 -5.84 -1.32 20.89
CA LYS A 97 -4.73 -1.37 19.92
C LYS A 97 -4.95 -2.52 18.95
N VAL A 98 -4.54 -2.30 17.70
CA VAL A 98 -4.38 -3.36 16.69
C VAL A 98 -2.89 -3.52 16.47
N PHE A 99 -2.37 -4.73 16.63
CA PHE A 99 -0.94 -5.03 16.47
C PHE A 99 -0.75 -6.47 15.99
N THR A 100 0.46 -6.79 15.52
CA THR A 100 0.82 -8.14 15.09
C THR A 100 0.87 -9.08 16.28
N ILE A 101 -0.07 -10.03 16.37
CA ILE A 101 -0.08 -11.06 17.42
C ILE A 101 0.66 -12.32 16.98
N GLU A 102 0.75 -12.55 15.67
CA GLU A 102 1.41 -13.69 15.09
C GLU A 102 2.20 -13.23 13.87
N GLN A 103 3.48 -13.63 13.84
CA GLN A 103 4.38 -13.38 12.73
C GLN A 103 4.94 -14.72 12.25
N VAL A 104 4.77 -15.00 10.97
CA VAL A 104 5.21 -16.24 10.35
C VAL A 104 6.12 -15.91 9.20
N HIS A 105 7.27 -16.58 9.16
CA HIS A 105 8.14 -16.65 8.01
C HIS A 105 8.33 -18.12 7.64
N GLU A 106 8.02 -18.48 6.40
CA GLU A 106 8.10 -19.85 5.90
C GLU A 106 8.65 -19.85 4.48
N GLU A 107 9.71 -20.63 4.25
CA GLU A 107 10.31 -20.83 2.94
C GLU A 107 10.29 -22.32 2.61
N THR A 108 9.68 -22.66 1.48
CA THR A 108 9.57 -24.03 0.97
C THR A 108 9.95 -24.06 -0.51
N ASP A 109 10.08 -25.27 -1.07
CA ASP A 109 10.23 -25.44 -2.51
C ASP A 109 9.00 -24.93 -3.30
N TYR A 110 7.86 -24.66 -2.65
CA TYR A 110 6.64 -24.24 -3.34
C TYR A 110 6.41 -22.73 -3.28
N TYR A 111 6.75 -22.09 -2.16
CA TYR A 111 6.47 -20.68 -1.91
C TYR A 111 7.38 -20.11 -0.82
N VAL A 112 7.45 -18.77 -0.78
CA VAL A 112 7.92 -18.00 0.37
C VAL A 112 6.71 -17.31 0.98
N ALA A 113 6.56 -17.35 2.31
CA ALA A 113 5.47 -16.71 3.02
C ALA A 113 5.96 -15.81 4.16
N ASP A 114 5.52 -14.55 4.16
CA ASP A 114 5.82 -13.54 5.16
C ASP A 114 4.52 -12.92 5.68
N MET A 115 4.08 -13.34 6.87
CA MET A 115 2.75 -13.03 7.37
C MET A 115 2.82 -12.29 8.70
N LYS A 116 2.10 -11.16 8.77
CA LYS A 116 1.83 -10.40 10.01
C LYS A 116 0.33 -10.43 10.27
N ILE A 117 -0.11 -11.38 11.09
CA ILE A 117 -1.52 -11.54 11.42
C ILE A 117 -1.85 -10.61 12.59
N PRO A 118 -2.78 -9.66 12.43
CA PRO A 118 -3.12 -8.74 13.49
C PRO A 118 -4.08 -9.34 14.50
N GLY A 119 -4.04 -8.80 15.71
CA GLY A 119 -5.05 -8.97 16.73
C GLY A 119 -5.34 -7.65 17.43
N ILE A 120 -6.47 -7.64 18.13
CA ILE A 120 -6.94 -6.51 18.91
C ILE A 120 -6.78 -6.81 20.39
N GLU A 121 -6.30 -5.82 21.13
CA GLU A 121 -6.30 -5.82 22.59
C GLU A 121 -6.81 -4.49 23.16
N GLY A 122 -7.17 -4.48 24.44
CA GLY A 122 -7.62 -3.27 25.14
C GLY A 122 -9.07 -2.87 24.90
N LEU A 123 -9.89 -3.68 24.21
CA LEU A 123 -11.34 -3.41 24.15
C LEU A 123 -11.98 -3.62 25.53
N LYS A 124 -12.99 -2.78 25.83
CA LYS A 124 -13.82 -2.90 27.05
C LYS A 124 -14.63 -4.20 27.03
N ASP A 125 -15.22 -4.53 25.88
CA ASP A 125 -15.89 -5.80 25.66
C ASP A 125 -14.88 -6.88 25.24
N LYS A 126 -14.48 -7.71 26.20
CA LYS A 126 -13.53 -8.81 25.96
C LYS A 126 -14.11 -9.93 25.11
N LYS A 127 -15.43 -10.12 25.12
CA LYS A 127 -16.08 -11.14 24.28
C LYS A 127 -16.05 -10.69 22.83
N LEU A 128 -16.40 -9.44 22.56
CA LEU A 128 -16.27 -8.86 21.22
C LEU A 128 -14.83 -8.93 20.72
N GLN A 129 -13.84 -8.57 21.57
CA GLN A 129 -12.43 -8.65 21.22
C GLN A 129 -12.03 -10.05 20.75
N GLN A 130 -12.40 -11.08 21.52
CA GLN A 130 -12.12 -12.47 21.17
C GLN A 130 -12.81 -12.86 19.87
N GLN A 131 -14.09 -12.48 19.69
CA GLN A 131 -14.84 -12.79 18.48
C GLN A 131 -14.20 -12.18 17.22
N ILE A 132 -13.72 -10.93 17.29
CA ILE A 132 -13.06 -10.29 16.15
C ILE A 132 -11.71 -10.97 15.87
N ASN A 133 -10.89 -11.23 16.90
CA ASN A 133 -9.60 -11.90 16.73
C ASN A 133 -9.76 -13.31 16.11
N GLU A 134 -10.74 -14.09 16.59
CA GLU A 134 -11.05 -15.41 16.03
C GLU A 134 -11.52 -15.33 14.58
N LEU A 135 -12.36 -14.34 14.25
CA LEU A 135 -12.83 -14.11 12.88
C LEU A 135 -11.68 -13.76 11.94
N VAL A 136 -10.85 -12.78 12.33
CA VAL A 136 -9.68 -12.33 11.56
C VAL A 136 -8.74 -13.51 11.31
N HIS A 137 -8.34 -14.20 12.38
CA HIS A 137 -7.43 -15.33 12.28
C HIS A 137 -8.01 -16.41 11.36
N LYS A 138 -9.29 -16.79 11.53
CA LYS A 138 -9.94 -17.80 10.69
C LYS A 138 -9.97 -17.41 9.22
N GLN A 139 -10.39 -16.19 8.89
CA GLN A 139 -10.50 -15.76 7.49
C GLN A 139 -9.12 -15.69 6.82
N VAL A 140 -8.16 -15.07 7.48
CA VAL A 140 -6.80 -14.89 6.95
C VAL A 140 -6.11 -16.24 6.77
N THR A 141 -6.15 -17.11 7.78
CA THR A 141 -5.51 -18.44 7.68
C THR A 141 -6.18 -19.34 6.65
N THR A 142 -7.51 -19.24 6.48
CA THR A 142 -8.22 -19.96 5.40
C THR A 142 -7.70 -19.52 4.04
N ALA A 143 -7.67 -18.21 3.78
CA ALA A 143 -7.22 -17.65 2.50
C ALA A 143 -5.73 -17.96 2.22
N VAL A 144 -4.88 -17.95 3.24
CA VAL A 144 -3.47 -18.35 3.12
C VAL A 144 -3.35 -19.84 2.78
N ASN A 145 -4.06 -20.71 3.50
CA ASN A 145 -3.97 -22.16 3.29
C ASN A 145 -4.49 -22.57 1.91
N GLU A 146 -5.53 -21.90 1.42
CA GLU A 146 -6.02 -22.08 0.04
C GLU A 146 -4.95 -21.71 -0.99
N THR A 147 -4.27 -20.57 -0.83
CA THR A 147 -3.18 -20.16 -1.74
C THR A 147 -1.97 -21.09 -1.66
N LYS A 148 -1.57 -21.53 -0.46
CA LYS A 148 -0.50 -22.52 -0.29
C LYS A 148 -0.81 -23.80 -1.05
N LYS A 149 -2.04 -24.33 -0.88
CA LYS A 149 -2.50 -25.53 -1.57
C LYS A 149 -2.54 -25.36 -3.09
N SER A 150 -3.02 -24.21 -3.58
CA SER A 150 -3.05 -23.91 -5.01
C SER A 150 -1.63 -23.88 -5.58
N THR A 151 -0.73 -23.18 -4.91
CA THR A 151 0.68 -23.06 -5.32
C THR A 151 1.37 -24.42 -5.43
N GLU A 152 1.17 -25.31 -4.46
CA GLU A 152 1.71 -26.67 -4.52
C GLU A 152 1.18 -27.45 -5.71
N ALA A 153 -0.12 -27.32 -6.01
CA ALA A 153 -0.74 -27.96 -7.17
C ALA A 153 -0.21 -27.39 -8.48
N ASP A 154 -0.02 -26.07 -8.56
CA ASP A 154 0.48 -25.37 -9.74
C ASP A 154 1.92 -25.78 -10.06
N LYS A 155 2.79 -25.89 -9.05
CA LYS A 155 4.15 -26.42 -9.25
C LYS A 155 4.13 -27.86 -9.76
N LYS A 156 3.33 -28.73 -9.15
CA LYS A 156 3.21 -30.14 -9.57
C LYS A 156 2.74 -30.25 -11.02
N ALA A 157 1.75 -29.45 -11.43
CA ALA A 157 1.25 -29.41 -12.80
C ALA A 157 2.29 -28.86 -13.79
N TYR A 158 3.01 -27.82 -13.41
CA TYR A 158 4.11 -27.25 -14.21
C TYR A 158 5.20 -28.29 -14.49
N LEU A 159 5.64 -29.03 -13.47
CA LEU A 159 6.64 -30.10 -13.64
C LEU A 159 6.11 -31.27 -14.47
N ALA A 160 4.85 -31.68 -14.24
CA ALA A 160 4.22 -32.77 -14.99
C ALA A 160 4.05 -32.45 -16.49
N THR A 161 3.98 -31.17 -16.86
CA THR A 161 3.84 -30.71 -18.26
C THR A 161 5.20 -30.44 -18.94
N GLY A 162 6.31 -30.84 -18.30
CA GLY A 162 7.67 -30.69 -18.84
C GLY A 162 8.36 -29.38 -18.48
N GLY A 163 7.76 -28.59 -17.59
CA GLY A 163 8.42 -27.47 -16.93
C GLY A 163 9.63 -27.93 -16.12
N LYS A 164 10.64 -27.07 -16.01
CA LYS A 164 11.88 -27.39 -15.30
C LYS A 164 11.93 -26.70 -13.96
N GLU A 165 12.38 -27.43 -12.95
CA GLU A 165 12.56 -26.93 -11.59
C GLU A 165 13.35 -25.61 -11.53
N GLU A 166 14.45 -25.53 -12.30
CA GLU A 166 15.33 -24.34 -12.38
C GLU A 166 14.64 -23.07 -12.90
N ASP A 167 13.55 -23.24 -13.66
CA ASP A 167 12.79 -22.16 -14.28
C ASP A 167 11.50 -21.83 -13.51
N TYR A 168 11.19 -22.56 -12.43
CA TYR A 168 9.97 -22.33 -11.66
C TYR A 168 10.11 -21.09 -10.77
N MET A 169 9.24 -20.11 -11.00
CA MET A 169 9.15 -18.92 -10.17
C MET A 169 8.31 -19.22 -8.93
N HIS A 170 8.93 -19.09 -7.77
CA HIS A 170 8.28 -19.34 -6.50
C HIS A 170 7.38 -18.13 -6.17
N PRO A 171 6.06 -18.32 -5.97
CA PRO A 171 5.22 -17.24 -5.50
C PRO A 171 5.59 -16.80 -4.08
N GLU A 172 5.48 -15.50 -3.86
CA GLU A 172 5.55 -14.90 -2.53
C GLU A 172 4.14 -14.66 -2.00
N ILE A 173 3.88 -15.12 -0.78
CA ILE A 173 2.61 -14.92 -0.06
C ILE A 173 2.89 -13.97 1.09
N SER A 174 2.31 -12.78 1.08
CA SER A 174 2.41 -11.86 2.21
C SER A 174 1.07 -11.59 2.86
N VAL A 175 1.07 -11.36 4.17
CA VAL A 175 -0.09 -10.84 4.91
C VAL A 175 0.36 -9.64 5.71
N ASP A 176 -0.36 -8.52 5.57
CA ASP A 176 -0.18 -7.35 6.41
C ASP A 176 -1.53 -6.68 6.68
N TYR A 177 -1.53 -5.60 7.45
CA TYR A 177 -2.75 -4.92 7.87
C TYR A 177 -2.58 -3.40 7.95
N ASP A 178 -3.69 -2.69 7.86
CA ASP A 178 -3.74 -1.24 7.97
C ASP A 178 -4.89 -0.79 8.88
N VAL A 179 -4.59 0.07 9.85
CA VAL A 179 -5.55 0.60 10.82
C VAL A 179 -6.11 1.91 10.27
N LYS A 180 -7.35 1.85 9.78
CA LYS A 180 -8.03 2.96 9.14
C LYS A 180 -8.61 3.95 10.15
N CYS A 181 -9.22 3.43 11.22
CA CYS A 181 -9.77 4.22 12.32
C CYS A 181 -9.81 3.42 13.62
N LEU A 182 -9.35 4.02 14.71
CA LEU A 182 -9.47 3.44 16.06
C LEU A 182 -9.71 4.55 17.07
N ASN A 183 -10.89 4.56 17.68
CA ASN A 183 -11.28 5.47 18.75
C ASN A 183 -12.31 4.80 19.67
N ASP A 184 -12.87 5.52 20.64
CA ASP A 184 -13.82 4.96 21.62
C ASP A 184 -15.11 4.35 21.02
N LYS A 185 -15.45 4.70 19.77
CA LYS A 185 -16.70 4.30 19.11
C LYS A 185 -16.47 3.40 17.90
N ILE A 186 -15.35 3.56 17.20
CA ILE A 186 -15.13 2.91 15.90
C ILE A 186 -13.81 2.15 15.94
N LEU A 187 -13.87 0.89 15.50
CA LEU A 187 -12.74 0.09 15.08
C LEU A 187 -12.90 -0.20 13.59
N SER A 188 -11.96 0.26 12.78
CA SER A 188 -11.88 0.00 11.35
C SER A 188 -10.44 -0.31 10.95
N PHE A 189 -10.22 -1.49 10.39
CA PHE A 189 -8.93 -1.93 9.88
C PHE A 189 -9.13 -2.90 8.73
N SER A 190 -8.11 -3.02 7.89
CA SER A 190 -8.05 -4.00 6.82
C SER A 190 -6.92 -4.99 7.06
N VAL A 191 -7.12 -6.24 6.67
CA VAL A 191 -6.05 -7.23 6.53
C VAL A 191 -6.01 -7.62 5.07
N TYR A 192 -4.81 -7.65 4.48
CA TYR A 192 -4.66 -7.97 3.08
C TYR A 192 -3.62 -9.07 2.89
N LYS A 193 -3.97 -10.05 2.06
CA LYS A 193 -3.07 -11.08 1.58
C LYS A 193 -2.63 -10.73 0.16
N THR A 194 -1.32 -10.71 -0.09
CA THR A 194 -0.79 -10.57 -1.45
C THR A 194 -0.17 -11.89 -1.89
N GLN A 195 -0.51 -12.34 -3.09
CA GLN A 195 0.23 -13.40 -3.79
C GLN A 195 0.94 -12.77 -4.98
N THR A 196 2.27 -12.84 -4.98
CA THR A 196 3.11 -12.21 -6.01
C THR A 196 3.83 -13.28 -6.83
N MET A 197 3.61 -13.21 -8.14
CA MET A 197 4.36 -13.96 -9.16
C MET A 197 4.83 -12.96 -10.23
N ALA A 198 4.37 -13.09 -11.48
CA ALA A 198 4.55 -12.07 -12.52
C ALA A 198 3.63 -10.86 -12.28
N SER A 199 2.51 -11.09 -11.61
CA SER A 199 1.57 -10.07 -11.14
C SER A 199 1.24 -10.33 -9.67
N ALA A 200 0.78 -9.28 -8.99
CA ALA A 200 0.26 -9.37 -7.64
C ALA A 200 -1.27 -9.54 -7.66
N TYR A 201 -1.74 -10.49 -6.87
CA TYR A 201 -3.15 -10.74 -6.55
C TYR A 201 -3.39 -10.40 -5.09
N PHE A 202 -4.54 -9.81 -4.79
CA PHE A 202 -4.86 -9.29 -3.46
C PHE A 202 -6.18 -9.88 -2.98
N ASP A 203 -6.18 -10.40 -1.75
CA ASP A 203 -7.40 -10.61 -0.99
C ASP A 203 -7.47 -9.55 0.09
N MET A 204 -8.50 -8.71 0.01
CA MET A 204 -8.74 -7.62 0.95
C MET A 204 -9.87 -7.99 1.92
N PHE A 205 -9.59 -7.96 3.21
CA PHE A 205 -10.56 -8.16 4.27
C PHE A 205 -10.74 -6.87 5.06
N TYR A 206 -11.97 -6.42 5.23
CA TYR A 206 -12.29 -5.19 5.95
C TYR A 206 -13.15 -5.49 7.18
N TYR A 207 -12.72 -4.95 8.32
CA TYR A 207 -13.36 -5.15 9.61
C TYR A 207 -13.80 -3.80 10.15
N ASN A 208 -15.11 -3.59 10.25
CA ASN A 208 -15.69 -2.32 10.72
C ASN A 208 -16.67 -2.60 11.86
N TYR A 209 -16.38 -2.10 13.06
CA TYR A 209 -17.16 -2.34 14.26
C TYR A 209 -17.48 -1.05 15.00
N ASP A 210 -18.73 -0.93 15.42
CA ASP A 210 -19.18 0.04 16.39
C ASP A 210 -18.90 -0.53 17.78
N LEU A 211 -17.91 0.04 18.47
CA LEU A 211 -17.46 -0.39 19.79
C LEU A 211 -18.46 -0.03 20.90
N THR A 212 -19.41 0.87 20.63
CA THR A 212 -20.49 1.22 21.56
C THR A 212 -21.57 0.16 21.59
N THR A 213 -21.90 -0.43 20.43
CA THR A 213 -22.96 -1.45 20.30
C THR A 213 -22.43 -2.87 20.18
N GLY A 214 -21.13 -3.02 19.88
CA GLY A 214 -20.47 -4.30 19.60
C GLY A 214 -20.88 -4.95 18.29
N LYS A 215 -21.43 -4.17 17.34
CA LYS A 215 -21.97 -4.68 16.08
C LYS A 215 -21.12 -4.28 14.88
N PRO A 216 -21.10 -5.10 13.81
CA PRO A 216 -20.52 -4.68 12.54
C PRO A 216 -21.21 -3.43 12.00
N ILE A 217 -20.40 -2.48 11.52
CA ILE A 217 -20.89 -1.29 10.81
C ILE A 217 -21.23 -1.72 9.38
N THR A 218 -22.31 -1.16 8.84
CA THR A 218 -22.75 -1.39 7.45
C THR A 218 -22.87 -0.06 6.71
N LEU A 219 -22.75 -0.08 5.38
CA LEU A 219 -22.99 1.11 4.55
C LEU A 219 -24.39 1.69 4.79
N LYS A 220 -25.42 0.85 4.92
CA LYS A 220 -26.78 1.27 5.28
C LYS A 220 -26.86 1.92 6.66
N GLY A 221 -26.13 1.40 7.64
CA GLY A 221 -26.06 1.98 8.99
C GLY A 221 -25.39 3.35 9.00
N LEU A 222 -24.39 3.55 8.14
CA LEU A 222 -23.73 4.84 7.96
C LEU A 222 -24.63 5.76 7.14
N LEU A 223 -24.85 5.49 5.86
CA LEU A 223 -25.47 6.41 4.88
C LEU A 223 -27.01 6.42 4.90
N GLY A 224 -27.66 5.52 5.62
CA GLY A 224 -29.12 5.42 5.70
C GLY A 224 -29.74 4.47 4.66
N LYS A 225 -31.06 4.52 4.52
CA LYS A 225 -31.82 3.59 3.65
C LYS A 225 -31.45 3.71 2.16
N ASP A 226 -31.05 4.91 1.73
CA ASP A 226 -30.76 5.24 0.34
C ASP A 226 -29.24 5.14 0.05
N TYR A 227 -28.50 4.34 0.84
CA TYR A 227 -27.04 4.25 0.81
C TYR A 227 -26.46 3.99 -0.58
N LYS A 228 -27.12 3.14 -1.39
CA LYS A 228 -26.68 2.86 -2.76
C LYS A 228 -26.78 4.09 -3.66
N GLU A 229 -27.89 4.82 -3.58
CA GLU A 229 -28.09 6.01 -4.40
C GLU A 229 -27.06 7.09 -4.05
N ILE A 230 -26.84 7.32 -2.75
CA ILE A 230 -25.84 8.26 -2.24
C ILE A 230 -24.43 7.88 -2.70
N ALA A 231 -24.05 6.62 -2.51
CA ALA A 231 -22.72 6.12 -2.89
C ALA A 231 -22.51 6.16 -4.41
N ASN A 232 -23.45 5.60 -5.19
CA ASN A 232 -23.33 5.53 -6.65
C ASN A 232 -23.21 6.92 -7.28
N LYS A 233 -23.96 7.90 -6.77
CA LYS A 233 -23.88 9.29 -7.25
C LYS A 233 -22.47 9.85 -7.02
N GLN A 234 -21.97 9.76 -5.79
CA GLN A 234 -20.67 10.33 -5.43
C GLN A 234 -19.51 9.60 -6.11
N ILE A 235 -19.58 8.27 -6.28
CA ILE A 235 -18.56 7.51 -7.00
C ILE A 235 -18.50 7.97 -8.46
N LYS A 236 -19.64 8.13 -9.14
CA LYS A 236 -19.67 8.62 -10.53
C LYS A 236 -19.13 10.03 -10.67
N GLU A 237 -19.49 10.93 -9.74
CA GLU A 237 -18.95 12.28 -9.69
C GLU A 237 -17.42 12.28 -9.48
N GLN A 238 -16.91 11.43 -8.59
CA GLN A 238 -15.48 11.28 -8.34
C GLN A 238 -14.72 10.65 -9.52
N ILE A 239 -15.30 9.64 -10.20
CA ILE A 239 -14.72 9.06 -11.42
C ILE A 239 -14.59 10.14 -12.49
N ALA A 240 -15.67 10.87 -12.78
CA ALA A 240 -15.67 11.92 -13.79
C ALA A 240 -14.68 13.05 -13.47
N GLU A 241 -14.42 13.34 -12.19
CA GLU A 241 -13.39 14.29 -11.79
C GLU A 241 -11.98 13.73 -12.02
N ARG A 242 -11.72 12.50 -11.55
CA ARG A 242 -10.41 11.84 -11.68
C ARG A 242 -10.01 11.62 -13.13
N GLU A 243 -10.95 11.37 -14.03
CA GLU A 243 -10.68 11.17 -15.47
C GLU A 243 -10.18 12.43 -16.19
N LYS A 244 -10.28 13.61 -15.57
CA LYS A 244 -9.64 14.83 -16.10
C LYS A 244 -8.12 14.81 -15.90
N GLU A 245 -7.62 13.95 -15.02
CA GLU A 245 -6.19 13.84 -14.73
C GLU A 245 -5.48 12.93 -15.77
N PRO A 246 -4.35 13.36 -16.35
CA PRO A 246 -3.61 12.53 -17.28
C PRO A 246 -3.18 11.19 -16.67
N GLY A 247 -3.52 10.09 -17.35
CA GLY A 247 -3.17 8.73 -16.91
C GLY A 247 -4.25 8.04 -16.07
N SER A 248 -5.25 8.77 -15.59
CA SER A 248 -6.44 8.19 -14.97
C SER A 248 -7.34 7.54 -16.02
N MET A 249 -7.86 6.35 -15.72
CA MET A 249 -8.74 5.62 -16.63
C MET A 249 -9.69 4.72 -15.84
N TYR A 250 -10.97 4.78 -16.18
CA TYR A 250 -12.00 3.87 -15.70
C TYR A 250 -12.70 3.23 -16.90
N TRP A 251 -13.35 2.10 -16.67
CA TRP A 251 -14.06 1.40 -17.75
C TRP A 251 -15.19 2.24 -18.37
N ASP A 252 -15.73 3.21 -17.63
CA ASP A 252 -16.74 4.18 -18.04
C ASP A 252 -16.38 4.99 -19.29
N THR A 253 -15.10 5.27 -19.53
CA THR A 253 -14.63 6.05 -20.70
C THR A 253 -13.89 5.23 -21.74
N CYS A 254 -13.77 3.91 -21.53
CA CYS A 254 -13.15 3.00 -22.49
C CYS A 254 -14.16 2.53 -23.53
N GLU A 255 -13.96 2.92 -24.79
CA GLU A 255 -14.77 2.45 -25.92
C GLU A 255 -14.78 0.91 -25.98
N GLY A 256 -15.98 0.32 -26.01
CA GLY A 256 -16.17 -1.13 -26.04
C GLY A 256 -16.09 -1.83 -24.68
N MET A 257 -15.97 -1.07 -23.58
CA MET A 257 -15.97 -1.58 -22.20
C MET A 257 -17.17 -1.06 -21.39
N GLU A 258 -18.23 -0.58 -22.06
CA GLU A 258 -19.40 0.02 -21.40
C GLU A 258 -20.12 -0.98 -20.48
N ASP A 259 -19.98 -2.27 -20.75
CA ASP A 259 -20.53 -3.33 -19.90
C ASP A 259 -19.77 -3.52 -18.59
N GLU A 260 -18.48 -3.19 -18.56
CA GLU A 260 -17.57 -3.25 -17.41
C GLU A 260 -17.54 -1.93 -16.61
N ALA A 261 -18.13 -0.85 -17.16
CA ALA A 261 -18.25 0.45 -16.50
C ALA A 261 -18.95 0.38 -15.13
N PHE A 262 -18.62 1.32 -14.23
CA PHE A 262 -19.21 1.35 -12.90
C PHE A 262 -20.73 1.66 -12.96
N LYS A 263 -21.53 0.64 -12.63
CA LYS A 263 -23.00 0.75 -12.63
C LYS A 263 -23.56 1.05 -11.25
N THR A 264 -23.22 0.23 -10.27
CA THR A 264 -23.68 0.31 -8.88
C THR A 264 -22.74 -0.45 -7.96
N ILE A 265 -22.69 -0.05 -6.69
CA ILE A 265 -22.09 -0.88 -5.63
C ILE A 265 -22.89 -2.16 -5.37
N ALA A 266 -22.18 -3.21 -4.93
CA ALA A 266 -22.78 -4.45 -4.44
C ALA A 266 -23.52 -4.24 -3.09
N ASP A 267 -24.37 -5.19 -2.71
CA ASP A 267 -25.03 -5.16 -1.37
C ASP A 267 -24.01 -5.35 -0.23
N ASP A 268 -22.97 -6.14 -0.49
CA ASP A 268 -21.86 -6.46 0.39
C ASP A 268 -20.55 -5.77 -0.05
N GLN A 269 -20.66 -4.62 -0.75
CA GLN A 269 -19.50 -3.86 -1.23
C GLN A 269 -18.47 -3.64 -0.11
N GLN A 270 -17.20 -3.89 -0.44
CA GLN A 270 -16.09 -3.71 0.47
C GLN A 270 -15.90 -2.23 0.81
N PHE A 271 -15.70 -1.93 2.09
CA PHE A 271 -15.45 -0.57 2.56
C PHE A 271 -14.71 -0.57 3.90
N TYR A 272 -14.10 0.56 4.25
CA TYR A 272 -13.65 0.85 5.60
C TYR A 272 -14.21 2.17 6.12
N VAL A 273 -14.07 2.46 7.41
CA VAL A 273 -14.44 3.75 7.99
C VAL A 273 -13.18 4.55 8.30
N ASN A 274 -13.05 5.73 7.70
CA ASN A 274 -11.88 6.58 7.91
C ASN A 274 -11.96 7.32 9.26
N LYS A 275 -10.91 8.11 9.57
CA LYS A 275 -10.83 8.89 10.81
C LYS A 275 -11.92 9.97 10.94
N ALA A 276 -12.49 10.44 9.83
CA ALA A 276 -13.61 11.38 9.83
C ALA A 276 -14.96 10.70 10.11
N GLY A 277 -15.01 9.36 10.14
CA GLY A 277 -16.24 8.59 10.32
C GLY A 277 -17.00 8.33 9.02
N ASN A 278 -16.40 8.65 7.87
CA ASN A 278 -17.00 8.43 6.56
C ASN A 278 -16.66 7.01 6.05
N PRO A 279 -17.61 6.33 5.38
CA PRO A 279 -17.28 5.12 4.64
C PRO A 279 -16.42 5.44 3.42
N VAL A 280 -15.35 4.67 3.24
CA VAL A 280 -14.53 4.65 2.04
C VAL A 280 -14.78 3.32 1.34
N ILE A 281 -15.47 3.39 0.21
CA ILE A 281 -15.82 2.23 -0.62
C ILE A 281 -14.62 1.82 -1.44
N VAL A 282 -14.37 0.52 -1.52
CA VAL A 282 -13.20 -0.05 -2.19
C VAL A 282 -13.63 -0.96 -3.33
N PHE A 283 -12.94 -0.82 -4.46
CA PHE A 283 -13.01 -1.70 -5.62
C PHE A 283 -11.64 -2.33 -5.84
N ASN A 284 -11.63 -3.65 -6.03
CA ASN A 284 -10.40 -4.40 -6.26
C ASN A 284 -9.79 -4.04 -7.62
N LYS A 285 -8.51 -4.40 -7.79
CA LYS A 285 -7.81 -4.25 -9.07
C LYS A 285 -8.62 -4.93 -10.18
N TYR A 286 -8.74 -4.25 -11.33
CA TYR A 286 -9.55 -4.65 -12.49
C TYR A 286 -11.07 -4.49 -12.36
N GLU A 287 -11.63 -4.23 -11.17
CA GLU A 287 -13.09 -4.24 -10.96
C GLU A 287 -13.81 -3.10 -11.70
N ILE A 288 -13.24 -1.89 -11.69
CA ILE A 288 -13.82 -0.71 -12.39
C ILE A 288 -12.79 0.09 -13.20
N ALA A 289 -11.53 -0.37 -13.21
CA ALA A 289 -10.40 0.33 -13.82
C ALA A 289 -9.28 -0.64 -14.21
N PRO A 290 -8.41 -0.29 -15.19
CA PRO A 290 -7.26 -1.11 -15.56
C PRO A 290 -6.34 -1.44 -14.39
N GLY A 291 -5.66 -2.57 -14.46
CA GLY A 291 -4.83 -3.05 -13.36
C GLY A 291 -3.73 -2.10 -12.90
N TYR A 292 -3.22 -1.21 -13.76
CA TYR A 292 -2.21 -0.23 -13.37
C TYR A 292 -2.76 0.85 -12.43
N MET A 293 -4.08 1.07 -12.42
CA MET A 293 -4.74 1.99 -11.49
C MET A 293 -4.74 1.43 -10.06
N GLY A 294 -4.55 0.11 -9.90
CA GLY A 294 -4.55 -0.55 -8.60
C GLY A 294 -5.95 -0.60 -7.97
N ILE A 295 -5.98 -0.74 -6.64
CA ILE A 295 -7.21 -0.71 -5.84
C ILE A 295 -7.79 0.72 -5.88
N GLN A 296 -9.09 0.84 -6.14
CA GLN A 296 -9.77 2.15 -6.19
C GLN A 296 -10.55 2.39 -4.91
N GLU A 297 -10.32 3.53 -4.27
CA GLU A 297 -10.99 3.94 -3.03
C GLU A 297 -11.80 5.23 -3.26
N PHE A 298 -13.03 5.28 -2.75
CA PHE A 298 -13.94 6.43 -2.85
C PHE A 298 -14.55 6.77 -1.50
N GLU A 299 -14.21 7.93 -0.95
CA GLU A 299 -14.84 8.42 0.27
C GLU A 299 -16.25 8.94 -0.03
N ILE A 300 -17.23 8.51 0.77
CA ILE A 300 -18.63 8.90 0.61
C ILE A 300 -19.05 9.76 1.80
N GLN A 301 -19.47 10.98 1.53
CA GLN A 301 -19.98 11.92 2.53
C GLN A 301 -21.50 11.83 2.62
N LYS A 302 -22.05 12.18 3.77
CA LYS A 302 -23.51 12.25 3.97
C LYS A 302 -24.10 13.54 3.42
#